data_AF-A0A432MRY8-F1
#
_entry.id   AF-A0A432MRY8-F1
#
_cell.length_a   1.000
_cell.length_b   1.000
_cell.length_c   1.000
_cell.angle_alpha   90.00
_cell.angle_beta   90.00
_cell.angle_gamma   90.00
#
_symmetry.space_group_name_H-M   'P 1'
#
loop_
_entity.id
_entity.type
_entity.pdbx_description
1 polymer ?
#
loop_
_entity_poly.entity_id
_entity_poly.type
_entity_poly.pdbx_seq_one_letter_code
_entity_poly.pdbx_strand_id
1 'polypeptide(L)'
;MRTVLIAAVVVLGAGIATAVIVGALDRPDQEAPLVSAPDPTPPPESPQAPAPPPGPDRPAKAPMTLRDPDLIVIPQDESKREERNQGMIAWTRRTLADPYDRVGSRDPRWDDQVHSLMELAANRFSGQAADGVSFAEVFEAARAALDAGCDDPMVRYLYARTSIAENDPGPVEYRRRMDDAADALEASAYPPIRRASALIYAAIENARVQDDPEAAAEASRQVDAALALLGESVEQDGFGPEAATTWFSIVSQAIALRQAMLGDSAQGYQTVADAIADVPGVDSLRQKARGSFLIDHAWEARGNDFAPMVSEEAFRVFHERLQQARTALEASWEASPGDSVTAQKMLSVELGLGEGDRERVTLWFRRAMEADPDNYDACIGLLTWLEPKWYGSAEEMMTFARACRATDNWEGRLPLVLAEAHLRLMCYLDSFNQSLYLQKPEVQQDLGEIYSEYLERQPDDVVARTNAAMTAVMCGQFVAAAEHFDRLGPNLVATPYFTIDSVLEAREKVRAHLALFESLEDEPAPE
;
A
#
# COMPACT_ATOMS: atom_id res chain seq x y z
N MET A 1 -14.53 12.40 -33.51
CA MET A 1 -13.74 11.26 -34.03
C MET A 1 -12.32 11.45 -33.51
N ARG A 2 -11.83 10.80 -32.45
CA ARG A 2 -12.27 9.78 -31.47
C ARG A 2 -11.48 10.19 -30.21
N THR A 3 -12.04 10.60 -29.08
CA THR A 3 -12.70 9.81 -28.02
C THR A 3 -11.97 8.49 -27.72
N VAL A 4 -11.57 8.34 -26.45
CA VAL A 4 -11.07 7.15 -25.71
C VAL A 4 -9.68 7.45 -25.11
N LEU A 5 -9.66 7.98 -23.89
CA LEU A 5 -8.62 7.65 -22.92
C LEU A 5 -9.32 6.95 -21.75
N ILE A 6 -8.78 5.80 -21.39
CA ILE A 6 -9.42 4.73 -20.63
C ILE A 6 -9.18 4.97 -19.14
N ALA A 7 -10.27 5.00 -18.37
CA ALA A 7 -10.22 4.70 -16.93
C ALA A 7 -9.89 3.20 -16.78
N ALA A 8 -8.68 2.88 -16.35
CA ALA A 8 -8.27 1.53 -15.99
C ALA A 8 -8.41 1.34 -14.48
N VAL A 9 -9.64 1.07 -14.03
CA VAL A 9 -9.90 0.40 -12.76
C VAL A 9 -10.01 -1.09 -13.06
N VAL A 10 -8.97 -1.87 -12.76
CA VAL A 10 -9.05 -3.34 -12.67
C VAL A 10 -8.18 -3.83 -11.53
N VAL A 11 -8.82 -4.60 -10.66
CA VAL A 11 -8.32 -5.13 -9.41
C VAL A 11 -7.89 -6.59 -9.58
N LEU A 12 -6.75 -6.92 -8.94
CA LEU A 12 -6.14 -8.22 -8.60
C LEU A 12 -5.22 -8.98 -9.59
N GLY A 13 -3.94 -9.02 -9.19
CA GLY A 13 -3.18 -10.28 -9.11
C GLY A 13 -1.71 -10.17 -9.54
N ALA A 14 -0.81 -10.03 -8.56
CA ALA A 14 0.66 -9.94 -8.66
C ALA A 14 1.22 -8.56 -9.07
N GLY A 15 1.28 -7.67 -8.07
CA GLY A 15 1.94 -6.37 -8.15
C GLY A 15 1.73 -5.60 -6.85
N ILE A 16 2.29 -6.08 -5.73
CA ILE A 16 2.28 -5.32 -4.47
C ILE A 16 3.62 -4.63 -4.31
N ALA A 17 3.61 -3.35 -4.70
CA ALA A 17 4.00 -2.20 -3.89
C ALA A 17 4.67 -1.17 -4.80
N THR A 18 3.86 -0.28 -5.39
CA THR A 18 4.04 1.18 -5.46
C THR A 18 2.69 1.81 -5.87
N ALA A 19 2.35 2.95 -5.28
CA ALA A 19 1.17 3.81 -5.53
C ALA A 19 -0.15 3.44 -4.82
N VAL A 20 -0.30 3.89 -3.57
CA VAL A 20 -1.59 4.37 -3.07
C VAL A 20 -1.82 5.74 -3.69
N ILE A 21 -2.55 5.79 -4.81
CA ILE A 21 -3.18 7.02 -5.29
C ILE A 21 -4.67 6.88 -4.96
N VAL A 22 -5.11 7.67 -3.98
CA VAL A 22 -6.51 7.80 -3.59
C VAL A 22 -7.28 8.39 -4.79
N GLY A 23 -8.25 7.64 -5.30
CA GLY A 23 -9.12 8.05 -6.39
C GLY A 23 -10.09 9.14 -5.93
N ALA A 24 -10.17 10.21 -6.70
CA ALA A 24 -11.12 11.30 -6.50
C ALA A 24 -12.56 10.85 -6.77
N LEU A 25 -13.44 11.39 -5.94
CA LEU A 25 -14.90 11.33 -6.01
C LEU A 25 -15.40 12.00 -7.29
N ASP A 26 -16.17 11.27 -8.10
CA ASP A 26 -17.03 11.86 -9.11
C ASP A 26 -18.46 11.90 -8.54
N ARG A 27 -19.00 13.10 -8.31
CA ARG A 27 -20.43 13.31 -8.01
C ARG A 27 -20.97 14.42 -8.91
N PRO A 28 -22.05 14.17 -9.68
CA PRO A 28 -22.64 15.18 -10.55
C PRO A 28 -23.73 15.97 -9.82
N ASP A 29 -23.50 17.28 -9.63
CA ASP A 29 -24.57 18.25 -9.38
C ASP A 29 -24.88 18.98 -10.69
N GLN A 30 -25.88 18.51 -11.45
CA GLN A 30 -26.77 19.36 -12.26
C GLN A 30 -28.12 18.66 -12.45
N GLU A 31 -29.14 19.09 -11.70
CA GLU A 31 -30.53 18.78 -11.97
C GLU A 31 -30.96 19.39 -13.32
N ALA A 32 -31.31 18.53 -14.28
CA ALA A 32 -32.10 18.89 -15.45
C ALA A 32 -33.29 17.91 -15.59
N PRO A 33 -34.48 18.37 -16.00
CA PRO A 33 -35.73 17.65 -15.81
C PRO A 33 -35.84 16.39 -16.68
N LEU A 34 -36.32 15.32 -16.04
CA LEU A 34 -36.65 14.00 -16.58
C LEU A 34 -37.49 14.08 -17.87
N VAL A 35 -36.92 13.59 -18.97
CA VAL A 35 -37.67 13.13 -20.15
C VAL A 35 -37.44 11.62 -20.28
N SER A 36 -38.51 10.85 -20.10
CA SER A 36 -38.57 9.39 -20.21
C SER A 36 -38.04 8.89 -21.57
N ALA A 37 -36.91 8.18 -21.56
CA ALA A 37 -36.45 7.34 -22.66
C ALA A 37 -36.86 5.88 -22.43
N PRO A 38 -37.17 5.10 -23.49
CA PRO A 38 -37.67 3.73 -23.38
C PRO A 38 -36.61 2.75 -22.86
N ASP A 39 -37.07 1.70 -22.17
CA ASP A 39 -36.26 0.66 -21.50
C ASP A 39 -35.06 0.17 -22.34
N PRO A 40 -33.83 0.17 -21.79
CA PRO A 40 -32.72 -0.50 -22.42
C PRO A 40 -32.86 -2.02 -22.26
N THR A 41 -32.91 -2.72 -23.39
CA THR A 41 -32.70 -4.18 -23.47
C THR A 41 -31.46 -4.61 -22.68
N PRO A 42 -31.52 -5.72 -21.92
CA PRO A 42 -30.39 -6.18 -21.11
C PRO A 42 -29.18 -6.52 -22.01
N PRO A 43 -27.94 -6.20 -21.59
CA PRO A 43 -26.75 -6.63 -22.29
C PRO A 43 -26.64 -8.17 -22.28
N PRO A 44 -26.11 -8.79 -23.33
CA PRO A 44 -25.95 -10.24 -23.36
C PRO A 44 -25.02 -10.70 -22.23
N GLU A 45 -25.41 -11.77 -21.54
CA GLU A 45 -24.59 -12.46 -20.55
C GLU A 45 -23.18 -12.71 -21.13
N SER A 46 -22.16 -12.21 -20.44
CA SER A 46 -20.80 -12.65 -20.70
C SER A 46 -20.71 -14.11 -20.25
N PRO A 47 -20.44 -15.07 -21.14
CA PRO A 47 -20.38 -16.47 -20.73
C PRO A 47 -19.24 -16.64 -19.73
N GLN A 48 -19.57 -17.14 -18.54
CA GLN A 48 -18.59 -17.66 -17.59
C GLN A 48 -17.71 -18.68 -18.32
N ALA A 49 -16.45 -18.33 -18.56
CA ALA A 49 -15.52 -19.22 -19.23
C ALA A 49 -15.22 -20.42 -18.30
N PRO A 50 -15.29 -21.66 -18.80
CA PRO A 50 -14.88 -22.83 -18.03
C PRO A 50 -13.39 -22.74 -17.69
N ALA A 51 -13.00 -23.33 -16.55
CA ALA A 51 -11.61 -23.40 -16.11
C ALA A 51 -10.69 -23.86 -17.26
N PRO A 52 -9.55 -23.18 -17.49
CA PRO A 52 -8.71 -23.47 -18.65
C PRO A 52 -8.15 -24.90 -18.58
N PRO A 53 -8.10 -25.62 -19.71
CA PRO A 53 -7.35 -26.86 -19.79
C PRO A 53 -5.85 -26.55 -19.58
N PRO A 54 -5.07 -27.51 -19.04
CA PRO A 54 -3.64 -27.33 -18.86
C PRO A 54 -3.00 -26.96 -20.21
N GLY A 55 -2.19 -25.88 -20.22
CA GLY A 55 -1.41 -25.49 -21.38
C GLY A 55 -0.52 -26.64 -21.87
N PRO A 56 -0.08 -26.61 -23.14
CA PRO A 56 0.72 -27.69 -23.70
C PRO A 56 2.00 -27.85 -22.88
N ASP A 57 2.20 -29.07 -22.37
CA ASP A 57 3.38 -29.57 -21.64
C ASP A 57 3.73 -28.90 -20.29
N ARG A 58 2.75 -28.59 -19.44
CA ARG A 58 3.01 -28.64 -17.97
C ARG A 58 2.83 -30.08 -17.48
N PRO A 59 3.85 -30.72 -16.87
CA PRO A 59 3.68 -32.04 -16.28
C PRO A 59 2.56 -31.98 -15.24
N ALA A 60 1.69 -32.99 -15.23
CA ALA A 60 0.59 -33.10 -14.28
C ALA A 60 1.10 -32.89 -12.85
N LYS A 61 0.51 -31.95 -12.11
CA LYS A 61 0.82 -31.71 -10.69
C LYS A 61 0.58 -33.04 -9.94
N ALA A 62 1.66 -33.68 -9.50
CA ALA A 62 1.59 -34.88 -8.66
C ALA A 62 0.78 -34.58 -7.39
N PRO A 63 0.08 -35.56 -6.78
CA PRO A 63 -0.70 -35.33 -5.56
C PRO A 63 0.17 -34.67 -4.48
N MET A 64 -0.26 -33.48 -4.06
CA MET A 64 0.48 -32.54 -3.20
C MET A 64 0.19 -32.86 -1.74
N THR A 65 1.06 -33.64 -1.10
CA THR A 65 1.23 -33.62 0.35
C THR A 65 2.09 -32.41 0.73
N LEU A 66 1.91 -31.83 1.93
CA LEU A 66 2.77 -30.78 2.51
C LEU A 66 4.25 -31.13 2.30
N ARG A 67 4.93 -30.43 1.38
CA ARG A 67 6.23 -30.84 0.84
C ARG A 67 7.44 -30.12 1.44
N ASP A 68 7.25 -29.09 2.27
CA ASP A 68 8.38 -28.41 2.91
C ASP A 68 7.95 -27.74 4.24
N PRO A 69 8.33 -28.29 5.40
CA PRO A 69 8.05 -27.67 6.69
C PRO A 69 8.81 -26.35 6.90
N ASP A 70 9.93 -26.12 6.21
CA ASP A 70 10.75 -24.91 6.40
C ASP A 70 10.10 -23.66 5.79
N LEU A 71 9.25 -23.83 4.77
CA LEU A 71 8.50 -22.74 4.14
C LEU A 71 7.40 -22.16 5.05
N ILE A 72 7.03 -22.89 6.10
CA ILE A 72 5.98 -22.49 7.06
C ILE A 72 6.60 -21.78 8.28
N VAL A 73 7.92 -21.86 8.46
CA VAL A 73 8.61 -21.19 9.57
C VAL A 73 8.74 -19.71 9.25
N ILE A 74 8.16 -18.87 10.12
CA ILE A 74 8.23 -17.42 10.04
C ILE A 74 9.21 -16.95 11.11
N PRO A 75 10.42 -16.49 10.74
CA PRO A 75 11.36 -15.89 11.69
C PRO A 75 10.71 -14.73 12.45
N GLN A 76 10.69 -14.79 13.78
CA GLN A 76 10.11 -13.77 14.68
C GLN A 76 11.06 -13.53 15.86
N ASP A 77 12.23 -12.94 15.57
CA ASP A 77 13.18 -12.55 16.62
C ASP A 77 12.74 -11.21 17.24
N GLU A 78 12.18 -11.28 18.45
CA GLU A 78 11.70 -10.11 19.20
C GLU A 78 12.83 -9.10 19.49
N SER A 79 14.04 -9.56 19.80
CA SER A 79 15.18 -8.67 20.06
C SER A 79 15.58 -7.93 18.79
N LYS A 80 15.51 -8.60 17.64
CA LYS A 80 15.83 -7.98 16.35
C LYS A 80 14.79 -6.94 15.96
N ARG A 81 13.51 -7.23 16.20
CA ARG A 81 12.41 -6.28 15.99
C ARG A 81 12.61 -5.03 16.84
N GLU A 82 12.85 -5.20 18.14
CA GLU A 82 13.06 -4.08 19.06
C GLU A 82 14.28 -3.22 18.67
N GLU A 83 15.41 -3.84 18.34
CA GLU A 83 16.61 -3.13 17.87
C GLU A 83 16.31 -2.27 16.64
N ARG A 84 15.64 -2.86 15.65
CA ARG A 84 15.25 -2.15 14.42
C ARG A 84 14.32 -0.99 14.75
N ASN A 85 13.34 -1.21 15.62
CA ASN A 85 12.34 -0.20 15.96
C ASN A 85 12.96 1.00 16.66
N GLN A 86 13.85 0.75 17.62
CA GLN A 86 14.64 1.79 18.27
C GLN A 86 15.51 2.56 17.28
N GLY A 87 16.15 1.87 16.33
CA GLY A 87 16.93 2.48 15.25
C GLY A 87 16.09 3.42 14.39
N MET A 88 14.93 2.96 13.91
CA MET A 88 14.00 3.76 13.08
C MET A 88 13.51 5.01 13.81
N ILE A 89 13.14 4.90 15.09
CA ILE A 89 12.70 6.03 15.90
C ILE A 89 13.85 7.00 16.13
N ALA A 90 15.04 6.52 16.50
CA ALA A 90 16.21 7.37 16.73
C ALA A 90 16.64 8.12 15.45
N TRP A 91 16.62 7.44 14.30
CA TRP A 91 16.89 8.06 13.00
C TRP A 91 15.84 9.12 12.66
N THR A 92 14.56 8.83 12.93
CA THR A 92 13.48 9.77 12.66
C THR A 92 13.58 11.00 13.56
N ARG A 93 13.80 10.85 14.87
CA ARG A 93 14.04 11.96 15.79
C ARG A 93 15.20 12.85 15.33
N ARG A 94 16.35 12.24 15.00
CA ARG A 94 17.55 12.96 14.56
C ARG A 94 17.31 13.84 13.33
N THR A 95 16.48 13.38 12.40
CA THR A 95 16.26 14.03 11.10
C THR A 95 14.98 14.86 11.04
N LEU A 96 14.02 14.65 11.95
CA LEU A 96 12.73 15.34 11.96
C LEU A 96 12.60 16.28 13.17
N ALA A 97 12.87 15.77 14.37
CA ALA A 97 12.60 16.46 15.64
C ALA A 97 13.77 17.33 16.10
N ASP A 98 14.96 16.73 16.30
CA ASP A 98 16.16 17.40 16.80
C ASP A 98 16.56 18.68 16.03
N PRO A 99 16.38 18.77 14.68
CA PRO A 99 16.75 19.97 13.96
C PRO A 99 15.96 21.21 14.39
N TYR A 100 14.75 21.07 14.95
CA TYR A 100 13.94 22.20 15.39
C TYR A 100 14.71 23.15 16.33
N ASP A 101 15.51 22.61 17.26
CA ASP A 101 16.33 23.40 18.19
C ASP A 101 17.42 24.23 17.52
N ARG A 102 17.86 23.83 16.31
CA ARG A 102 18.98 24.46 15.60
C ARG A 102 18.54 25.37 14.47
N VAL A 103 17.51 24.98 13.73
CA VAL A 103 17.10 25.62 12.48
C VAL A 103 15.62 26.00 12.43
N GLY A 104 14.85 25.63 13.44
CA GLY A 104 13.41 25.90 13.48
C GLY A 104 13.06 27.33 13.90
N SER A 105 11.83 27.73 13.64
CA SER A 105 11.26 28.99 14.13
C SER A 105 11.00 28.89 15.64
N ARG A 106 11.97 29.35 16.45
CA ARG A 106 11.91 29.33 17.92
C ARG A 106 11.19 30.56 18.49
N ASP A 107 10.20 30.33 19.34
CA ASP A 107 9.54 31.35 20.15
C ASP A 107 8.92 30.70 21.41
N PRO A 108 9.15 31.27 22.61
CA PRO A 108 8.56 30.75 23.85
C PRO A 108 7.03 30.60 23.85
N ARG A 109 6.31 31.25 22.91
CA ARG A 109 4.86 31.10 22.76
C ARG A 109 4.42 29.71 22.28
N TRP A 110 5.26 29.01 21.52
CA TRP A 110 4.92 27.72 20.93
C TRP A 110 5.99 26.63 21.06
N ASP A 111 7.20 26.96 21.55
CA ASP A 111 8.33 26.03 21.64
C ASP A 111 7.96 24.69 22.32
N ASP A 112 7.29 24.73 23.48
CA ASP A 112 6.90 23.53 24.22
C ASP A 112 5.90 22.66 23.43
N GLN A 113 4.95 23.31 22.73
CA GLN A 113 3.99 22.64 21.87
C GLN A 113 4.67 22.00 20.65
N VAL A 114 5.61 22.70 20.03
CA VAL A 114 6.34 22.19 18.88
C VAL A 114 7.23 21.01 19.27
N HIS A 115 7.92 21.07 20.41
CA HIS A 115 8.67 19.92 20.92
C HIS A 115 7.81 18.68 21.11
N SER A 116 6.62 18.86 21.70
CA SER A 116 5.65 17.77 21.89
C SER A 116 5.16 17.21 20.54
N LEU A 117 4.86 18.08 19.58
CA LEU A 117 4.50 17.69 18.22
C LEU A 117 5.61 16.92 17.52
N MET A 118 6.86 17.36 17.63
CA MET A 118 7.99 16.71 16.98
C MET A 118 8.22 15.28 17.50
N GLU A 119 8.01 15.05 18.80
CA GLU A 119 8.06 13.71 19.38
C GLU A 119 6.92 12.81 18.90
N LEU A 120 5.68 13.32 18.88
CA LEU A 120 4.53 12.61 18.31
C LEU A 120 4.79 12.24 16.84
N ALA A 121 5.28 13.19 16.06
CA ALA A 121 5.62 12.99 14.66
C ALA A 121 6.77 11.99 14.49
N ALA A 122 7.82 12.05 15.31
CA ALA A 122 8.93 11.11 15.23
C ALA A 122 8.48 9.66 15.51
N ASN A 123 7.61 9.46 16.50
CA ASN A 123 7.00 8.15 16.75
C ASN A 123 6.14 7.71 15.56
N ARG A 124 5.23 8.58 15.06
CA ARG A 124 4.33 8.23 13.95
C ARG A 124 5.08 7.90 12.65
N PHE A 125 6.02 8.75 12.25
CA PHE A 125 6.69 8.65 10.95
C PHE A 125 7.91 7.71 10.94
N SER A 126 8.29 7.15 12.09
CA SER A 126 9.26 6.04 12.15
C SER A 126 8.74 4.74 11.55
N GLY A 127 7.42 4.64 11.32
CA GLY A 127 6.75 3.40 10.92
C GLY A 127 6.61 2.40 12.06
N GLN A 128 6.94 2.81 13.29
CA GLN A 128 6.83 2.02 14.51
C GLN A 128 5.96 2.80 15.47
N ALA A 129 4.67 2.49 15.47
CA ALA A 129 3.72 3.12 16.39
C ALA A 129 3.87 2.46 17.77
N ALA A 130 5.03 2.62 18.42
CA ALA A 130 5.31 2.07 19.75
C ALA A 130 4.26 2.50 20.80
N ASP A 131 3.61 3.65 20.58
CA ASP A 131 2.59 4.21 21.47
C ASP A 131 1.21 4.37 20.80
N GLY A 132 0.98 3.82 19.60
CA GLY A 132 -0.31 3.95 18.91
C GLY A 132 -0.67 5.37 18.45
N VAL A 133 0.31 6.28 18.37
CA VAL A 133 0.08 7.67 17.91
C VAL A 133 -0.57 7.67 16.53
N SER A 134 -1.73 8.32 16.44
CA SER A 134 -2.55 8.49 15.25
C SER A 134 -2.07 9.66 14.39
N PHE A 135 -2.48 9.69 13.12
CA PHE A 135 -2.29 10.90 12.30
C PHE A 135 -3.10 12.09 12.81
N ALA A 136 -4.27 11.84 13.40
CA ALA A 136 -5.13 12.87 13.99
C ALA A 136 -4.45 13.60 15.16
N GLU A 137 -3.75 12.88 16.04
CA GLU A 137 -3.00 13.49 17.14
C GLU A 137 -1.87 14.40 16.64
N VAL A 138 -1.13 13.96 15.62
CA VAL A 138 -0.10 14.79 14.98
C VAL A 138 -0.72 16.02 14.31
N PHE A 139 -1.86 15.85 13.63
CA PHE A 139 -2.60 16.95 12.99
C PHE A 139 -3.04 18.00 14.00
N GLU A 140 -3.68 17.58 15.10
CA GLU A 140 -4.18 18.50 16.13
C GLU A 140 -3.04 19.22 16.85
N ALA A 141 -1.93 18.53 17.15
CA ALA A 141 -0.74 19.17 17.72
C ALA A 141 -0.11 20.18 16.76
N ALA A 142 -0.05 19.86 15.46
CA ALA A 142 0.45 20.78 14.44
C ALA A 142 -0.46 21.99 14.28
N ARG A 143 -1.79 21.78 14.25
CA ARG A 143 -2.78 22.86 14.20
C ARG A 143 -2.65 23.80 15.39
N ALA A 144 -2.53 23.25 16.60
CA ALA A 144 -2.37 24.06 17.82
C ALA A 144 -1.12 24.95 17.78
N ALA A 145 0.00 24.45 17.24
CA ALA A 145 1.22 25.25 17.06
C ALA A 145 1.01 26.37 16.02
N LEU A 146 0.37 26.07 14.89
CA LEU A 146 0.05 27.08 13.87
C LEU A 146 -0.91 28.16 14.39
N ASP A 147 -1.94 27.77 15.16
CA ASP A 147 -2.90 28.69 15.80
C ASP A 147 -2.22 29.62 16.83
N ALA A 148 -1.13 29.16 17.46
CA ALA A 148 -0.29 29.99 18.34
C ALA A 148 0.61 30.98 17.56
N GLY A 149 0.59 30.93 16.22
CA GLY A 149 1.36 31.78 15.32
C GLY A 149 2.71 31.20 14.92
N CYS A 150 2.96 29.90 15.15
CA CYS A 150 4.17 29.24 14.66
C CYS A 150 4.18 29.22 13.13
N ASP A 151 5.30 29.62 12.53
CA ASP A 151 5.51 29.62 11.09
C ASP A 151 6.58 28.61 10.64
N ASP A 152 7.01 27.72 11.53
CA ASP A 152 8.07 26.74 11.28
C ASP A 152 7.75 25.83 10.06
N PRO A 153 8.70 25.65 9.12
CA PRO A 153 8.49 24.83 7.93
C PRO A 153 8.12 23.36 8.21
N MET A 154 8.72 22.73 9.23
CA MET A 154 8.42 21.35 9.58
C MET A 154 7.03 21.23 10.20
N VAL A 155 6.61 22.20 11.02
CA VAL A 155 5.25 22.25 11.57
C VAL A 155 4.20 22.35 10.44
N ARG A 156 4.42 23.22 9.45
CA ARG A 156 3.52 23.32 8.27
C ARG A 156 3.45 22.02 7.49
N TYR A 157 4.60 21.36 7.30
CA TYR A 157 4.67 20.07 6.64
C TYR A 157 3.92 18.96 7.39
N LEU A 158 4.10 18.88 8.71
CA LEU A 158 3.39 17.91 9.53
C LEU A 158 1.88 18.15 9.49
N TYR A 159 1.44 19.41 9.57
CA TYR A 159 0.04 19.77 9.41
C TYR A 159 -0.52 19.35 8.04
N ALA A 160 0.18 19.66 6.95
CA ALA A 160 -0.23 19.28 5.60
C ALA A 160 -0.28 17.76 5.42
N ARG A 161 0.79 17.05 5.79
CA ARG A 161 0.93 15.59 5.64
C ARG A 161 -0.06 14.77 6.45
N THR A 162 -0.65 15.36 7.49
CA THR A 162 -1.63 14.72 8.36
C THR A 162 -3.05 15.26 8.16
N SER A 163 -3.25 16.15 7.17
CA SER A 163 -4.56 16.63 6.72
C SER A 163 -5.28 15.57 5.87
N ILE A 164 -5.52 14.39 6.44
CA ILE A 164 -6.14 13.23 5.76
C ILE A 164 -7.33 12.70 6.56
N ALA A 165 -8.10 11.79 5.96
CA ALA A 165 -9.27 11.16 6.59
C ALA A 165 -10.25 12.21 7.15
N GLU A 166 -10.60 12.18 8.44
CA GLU A 166 -11.48 13.17 9.06
C GLU A 166 -10.94 14.61 9.02
N ASN A 167 -9.64 14.79 8.78
CA ASN A 167 -8.98 16.10 8.68
C ASN A 167 -8.69 16.51 7.23
N ASP A 168 -9.18 15.76 6.24
CA ASP A 168 -9.02 16.08 4.82
C ASP A 168 -9.79 17.36 4.44
N PRO A 169 -9.11 18.44 4.01
CA PRO A 169 -9.75 19.69 3.64
C PRO A 169 -10.29 19.68 2.19
N GLY A 170 -10.20 18.55 1.48
CA GLY A 170 -10.49 18.40 0.07
C GLY A 170 -9.26 18.65 -0.81
N PRO A 171 -9.26 18.12 -2.05
CA PRO A 171 -8.07 18.00 -2.89
C PRO A 171 -7.40 19.33 -3.24
N VAL A 172 -8.18 20.41 -3.41
CA VAL A 172 -7.65 21.73 -3.75
C VAL A 172 -6.86 22.34 -2.58
N GLU A 173 -7.44 22.31 -1.38
CA GLU A 173 -6.80 22.87 -0.19
C GLU A 173 -5.67 21.96 0.32
N TYR A 174 -5.82 20.64 0.21
CA TYR A 174 -4.77 19.68 0.56
C TYR A 174 -3.52 19.92 -0.30
N ARG A 175 -3.68 20.02 -1.62
CA ARG A 175 -2.58 20.35 -2.55
C ARG A 175 -1.93 21.69 -2.21
N ARG A 176 -2.72 22.73 -1.97
CA ARG A 176 -2.21 24.05 -1.57
C ARG A 176 -1.36 23.98 -0.30
N ARG A 177 -1.81 23.25 0.74
CA ARG A 177 -1.05 23.03 1.97
C ARG A 177 0.25 22.28 1.72
N MET A 178 0.22 21.28 0.84
CA MET A 178 1.39 20.50 0.47
C MET A 178 2.44 21.33 -0.28
N ASP A 179 2.01 22.17 -1.23
CA ASP A 179 2.89 23.11 -1.95
C ASP A 179 3.52 24.13 -0.99
N ASP A 180 2.70 24.82 -0.17
CA ASP A 180 3.17 25.80 0.81
C ASP A 180 4.20 25.18 1.79
N ALA A 181 3.97 23.94 2.21
CA ALA A 181 4.86 23.22 3.10
C ALA A 181 6.16 22.79 2.41
N ALA A 182 6.09 22.31 1.17
CA ALA A 182 7.25 21.92 0.38
C ALA A 182 8.15 23.12 0.10
N ASP A 183 7.60 24.26 -0.32
CA ASP A 183 8.35 25.49 -0.58
C ASP A 183 9.00 26.02 0.71
N ALA A 184 8.27 26.01 1.83
CA ALA A 184 8.80 26.44 3.12
C ALA A 184 9.97 25.54 3.58
N LEU A 185 9.83 24.21 3.45
CA LEU A 185 10.90 23.28 3.81
C LEU A 185 12.08 23.38 2.85
N GLU A 186 11.85 23.48 1.55
CA GLU A 186 12.88 23.64 0.54
C GLU A 186 13.75 24.86 0.84
N ALA A 187 13.16 25.98 1.25
CA ALA A 187 13.86 27.21 1.64
C ALA A 187 14.54 27.16 3.02
N SER A 188 14.29 26.11 3.81
CA SER A 188 14.80 25.97 5.18
C SER A 188 16.16 25.26 5.25
N ALA A 189 16.74 25.21 6.46
CA ALA A 189 17.93 24.43 6.78
C ALA A 189 17.62 23.09 7.46
N TYR A 190 16.38 22.59 7.38
CA TYR A 190 16.06 21.23 7.84
C TYR A 190 16.82 20.19 7.00
N PRO A 191 17.02 18.97 7.54
CA PRO A 191 17.70 17.87 6.87
C PRO A 191 17.27 17.66 5.40
N PRO A 192 18.22 17.54 4.44
CA PRO A 192 17.93 17.37 3.02
C PRO A 192 16.92 16.26 2.73
N ILE A 193 16.95 15.15 3.46
CA ILE A 193 16.00 14.06 3.28
C ILE A 193 14.54 14.48 3.54
N ARG A 194 14.31 15.36 4.52
CA ARG A 194 12.97 15.85 4.87
C ARG A 194 12.48 16.85 3.85
N ARG A 195 13.38 17.69 3.34
CA ARG A 195 13.13 18.61 2.22
C ARG A 195 12.76 17.83 0.95
N ALA A 196 13.55 16.80 0.60
CA ALA A 196 13.27 15.92 -0.53
C ALA A 196 11.94 15.17 -0.39
N SER A 197 11.64 14.68 0.82
CA SER A 197 10.35 14.03 1.10
C SER A 197 9.18 14.98 0.87
N ALA A 198 9.26 16.22 1.38
CA ALA A 198 8.20 17.21 1.20
C ALA A 198 7.94 17.54 -0.27
N LEU A 199 9.00 17.74 -1.04
CA LEU A 199 8.93 17.98 -2.47
C LEU A 199 8.28 16.81 -3.23
N ILE A 200 8.64 15.55 -2.93
CA ILE A 200 8.01 14.39 -3.58
C ILE A 200 6.52 14.30 -3.25
N TYR A 201 6.12 14.52 -2.00
CA TYR A 201 4.70 14.46 -1.65
C TYR A 201 3.89 15.59 -2.29
N ALA A 202 4.44 16.81 -2.41
CA ALA A 202 3.80 17.89 -3.17
C ALA A 202 3.71 17.55 -4.67
N ALA A 203 4.75 16.95 -5.25
CA ALA A 203 4.76 16.55 -6.66
C ALA A 203 3.67 15.53 -6.98
N ILE A 204 3.36 14.62 -6.05
CA ILE A 204 2.27 13.66 -6.20
C ILE A 204 0.92 14.36 -6.28
N GLU A 205 0.67 15.35 -5.41
CA GLU A 205 -0.59 16.07 -5.41
C GLU A 205 -0.75 16.96 -6.65
N ASN A 206 0.33 17.58 -7.13
CA ASN A 206 0.31 18.32 -8.39
C ASN A 206 0.11 17.40 -9.61
N ALA A 207 0.74 16.22 -9.63
CA ALA A 207 0.57 15.26 -10.72
C ALA A 207 -0.83 14.63 -10.79
N ARG A 208 -1.65 14.73 -9.73
CA ARG A 208 -3.05 14.29 -9.72
C ARG A 208 -3.98 15.24 -10.48
N VAL A 209 -3.58 16.50 -10.68
CA VAL A 209 -4.40 17.48 -11.39
C VAL A 209 -4.32 17.20 -12.89
N GLN A 210 -5.41 16.70 -13.45
CA GLN A 210 -5.50 16.38 -14.88
C GLN A 210 -5.63 17.67 -15.70
N ASP A 211 -5.07 17.65 -16.91
CA ASP A 211 -5.17 18.74 -17.90
C ASP A 211 -4.69 20.12 -17.40
N ASP A 212 -3.78 20.16 -16.42
CA ASP A 212 -3.18 21.39 -15.88
C ASP A 212 -1.67 21.43 -16.16
N PRO A 213 -1.22 22.20 -17.19
CA PRO A 213 0.19 22.33 -17.52
C PRO A 213 1.03 23.01 -16.44
N GLU A 214 0.45 23.88 -15.61
CA GLU A 214 1.17 24.57 -14.54
C GLU A 214 1.45 23.59 -13.39
N ALA A 215 0.43 22.83 -12.98
CA ALA A 215 0.59 21.76 -11.99
C ALA A 215 1.59 20.69 -12.47
N ALA A 216 1.53 20.29 -13.75
CA ALA A 216 2.48 19.33 -14.31
C ALA A 216 3.94 19.86 -14.33
N ALA A 217 4.13 21.13 -14.67
CA ALA A 217 5.45 21.78 -14.62
C ALA A 217 5.98 21.87 -13.19
N GLU A 218 5.10 22.20 -12.23
CA GLU A 218 5.45 22.29 -10.82
C GLU A 218 5.82 20.93 -10.22
N ALA A 219 5.03 19.88 -10.50
CA ALA A 219 5.38 18.52 -10.11
C ALA A 219 6.74 18.09 -10.67
N SER A 220 7.05 18.44 -11.93
CA SER A 220 8.36 18.17 -12.53
C SER A 220 9.49 18.90 -11.81
N ARG A 221 9.31 20.19 -11.48
CA ARG A 221 10.29 20.99 -10.70
C ARG A 221 10.56 20.34 -9.35
N GLN A 222 9.49 19.98 -8.64
CA GLN A 222 9.56 19.38 -7.31
C GLN A 222 10.30 18.03 -7.33
N VAL A 223 10.08 17.20 -8.36
CA VAL A 223 10.85 15.95 -8.56
C VAL A 223 12.35 16.24 -8.77
N ASP A 224 12.70 17.18 -9.65
CA ASP A 224 14.11 17.54 -9.89
C ASP A 224 14.80 18.06 -8.63
N ALA A 225 14.12 18.94 -7.88
CA ALA A 225 14.61 19.49 -6.62
C ALA A 225 14.81 18.38 -5.57
N ALA A 226 13.87 17.43 -5.47
CA ALA A 226 13.99 16.31 -4.54
C ALA A 226 15.19 15.41 -4.86
N LEU A 227 15.40 15.09 -6.14
CA LEU A 227 16.53 14.25 -6.56
C LEU A 227 17.88 14.95 -6.35
N ALA A 228 17.94 16.27 -6.59
CA ALA A 228 19.16 17.07 -6.38
C ALA A 228 19.63 17.08 -4.91
N LEU A 229 18.71 16.91 -3.96
CA LEU A 229 19.01 16.87 -2.52
C LEU A 229 19.62 15.54 -2.06
N LEU A 230 19.55 14.47 -2.86
CA LEU A 230 19.99 13.14 -2.41
C LEU A 230 21.49 13.06 -2.16
N GLY A 231 22.31 13.78 -2.93
CA GLY A 231 23.76 13.86 -2.69
C GLY A 231 24.09 14.53 -1.36
N GLU A 232 23.49 15.69 -1.10
CA GLU A 232 23.63 16.41 0.18
C GLU A 232 23.11 15.58 1.36
N SER A 233 22.02 14.84 1.15
CA SER A 233 21.42 13.96 2.14
C SER A 233 22.33 12.82 2.56
N VAL A 234 23.09 12.22 1.65
CA VAL A 234 24.10 11.20 1.99
C VAL A 234 25.15 11.79 2.94
N GLU A 235 25.59 13.02 2.71
CA GLU A 235 26.61 13.68 3.52
C GLU A 235 26.10 14.12 4.90
N GLN A 236 24.88 14.65 4.98
CA GLN A 236 24.33 15.25 6.20
C GLN A 236 23.48 14.29 7.03
N ASP A 237 22.63 13.49 6.39
CA ASP A 237 21.63 12.66 7.08
C ASP A 237 22.15 11.25 7.33
N GLY A 238 23.07 10.80 6.48
CA GLY A 238 23.63 9.45 6.42
C GLY A 238 22.69 8.47 5.73
N PHE A 239 23.26 7.62 4.87
CA PHE A 239 22.55 6.50 4.25
C PHE A 239 22.88 5.20 4.99
N GLY A 240 21.84 4.53 5.50
CA GLY A 240 21.94 3.29 6.28
C GLY A 240 20.59 2.55 6.33
N PRO A 241 20.50 1.41 7.03
CA PRO A 241 19.29 0.58 7.08
C PRO A 241 18.04 1.36 7.51
N GLU A 242 18.16 2.25 8.49
CA GLU A 242 17.05 3.03 9.03
C GLU A 242 16.55 4.12 8.05
N ALA A 243 17.43 4.57 7.17
CA ALA A 243 17.17 5.53 6.11
C ALA A 243 16.64 4.85 4.82
N ALA A 244 17.01 3.59 4.58
CA ALA A 244 16.87 2.95 3.28
C ALA A 244 15.44 2.97 2.71
N THR A 245 14.42 2.85 3.56
CA THR A 245 13.00 2.90 3.16
C THR A 245 12.59 4.28 2.65
N THR A 246 12.99 5.36 3.34
CA THR A 246 12.66 6.73 2.91
C THR A 246 13.33 7.08 1.59
N TRP A 247 14.61 6.72 1.41
CA TRP A 247 15.32 6.97 0.15
C TRP A 247 14.71 6.16 -0.99
N PHE A 248 14.41 4.88 -0.75
CA PHE A 248 13.75 4.05 -1.76
C PHE A 248 12.37 4.60 -2.12
N SER A 249 11.60 5.07 -1.15
CA SER A 249 10.31 5.70 -1.38
C SER A 249 10.43 6.95 -2.27
N ILE A 250 11.40 7.84 -2.00
CA ILE A 250 11.66 9.03 -2.82
C ILE A 250 12.00 8.64 -4.27
N VAL A 251 12.95 7.72 -4.46
CA VAL A 251 13.41 7.31 -5.79
C VAL A 251 12.29 6.60 -6.57
N SER A 252 11.56 5.67 -5.93
CA SER A 252 10.46 4.94 -6.58
C SER A 252 9.30 5.86 -6.96
N GLN A 253 8.96 6.85 -6.12
CA GLN A 253 7.93 7.84 -6.45
C GLN A 253 8.38 8.77 -7.57
N ALA A 254 9.64 9.21 -7.56
CA ALA A 254 10.20 10.00 -8.66
C ALA A 254 10.16 9.23 -9.99
N ILE A 255 10.45 7.92 -9.98
CA ILE A 255 10.32 7.07 -11.18
C ILE A 255 8.87 7.08 -11.65
N ALA A 256 7.91 6.73 -10.78
CA ALA A 256 6.50 6.67 -11.15
C ALA A 256 5.98 8.01 -11.71
N LEU A 257 6.35 9.14 -11.09
CA LEU A 257 6.00 10.47 -11.57
C LEU A 257 6.59 10.75 -12.96
N ARG A 258 7.88 10.43 -13.17
CA ARG A 258 8.53 10.63 -14.48
C ARG A 258 7.93 9.77 -15.58
N GLN A 259 7.57 8.52 -15.27
CA GLN A 259 6.89 7.64 -16.21
C GLN A 259 5.54 8.21 -16.64
N ALA A 260 4.75 8.68 -15.68
CA ALA A 260 3.45 9.29 -15.95
C ALA A 260 3.57 10.58 -16.77
N MET A 261 4.50 11.47 -16.41
CA MET A 261 4.72 12.75 -17.10
C MET A 261 5.22 12.59 -18.54
N LEU A 262 6.12 11.62 -18.78
CA LEU A 262 6.73 11.41 -20.09
C LEU A 262 5.90 10.50 -20.99
N GLY A 263 5.00 9.69 -20.43
CA GLY A 263 4.28 8.65 -21.16
C GLY A 263 5.21 7.54 -21.69
N ASP A 264 6.43 7.44 -21.14
CA ASP A 264 7.44 6.45 -21.50
C ASP A 264 8.09 5.90 -20.23
N SER A 265 7.76 4.64 -19.91
CA SER A 265 8.21 3.98 -18.69
C SER A 265 9.74 3.84 -18.62
N ALA A 266 10.39 3.59 -19.76
CA ALA A 266 11.84 3.40 -19.81
C ALA A 266 12.58 4.73 -19.71
N GLN A 267 12.10 5.77 -20.41
CA GLN A 267 12.66 7.11 -20.31
C GLN A 267 12.48 7.68 -18.90
N GLY A 268 11.31 7.48 -18.28
CA GLY A 268 11.04 7.93 -16.92
C GLY A 268 11.99 7.32 -15.89
N TYR A 269 12.24 6.02 -15.97
CA TYR A 269 13.27 5.36 -15.16
C TYR A 269 14.67 5.92 -15.46
N GLN A 270 15.05 6.04 -16.73
CA GLN A 270 16.39 6.49 -17.11
C GLN A 270 16.69 7.91 -16.60
N THR A 271 15.72 8.82 -16.65
CA THR A 271 15.87 10.18 -16.11
C THR A 271 16.22 10.17 -14.62
N VAL A 272 15.54 9.34 -13.82
CA VAL A 272 15.84 9.24 -12.39
C VAL A 272 17.17 8.52 -12.16
N ALA A 273 17.45 7.45 -12.91
CA ALA A 273 18.70 6.70 -12.80
C ALA A 273 19.92 7.58 -13.10
N ASP A 274 19.83 8.44 -14.12
CA ASP A 274 20.88 9.41 -14.47
C ASP A 274 21.05 10.47 -13.36
N ALA A 275 19.95 10.97 -12.80
CA ALA A 275 19.98 11.98 -11.74
C ALA A 275 20.68 11.49 -10.45
N ILE A 276 20.63 10.18 -10.17
CA ILE A 276 21.26 9.58 -8.97
C ILE A 276 22.53 8.79 -9.27
N ALA A 277 23.01 8.80 -10.52
CA ALA A 277 24.16 8.00 -10.96
C ALA A 277 25.44 8.33 -10.18
N ASP A 278 25.68 9.62 -9.96
CA ASP A 278 26.89 10.12 -9.30
C ASP A 278 26.74 10.31 -7.79
N VAL A 279 25.58 9.97 -7.21
CA VAL A 279 25.38 10.02 -5.75
C VAL A 279 26.26 8.93 -5.11
N PRO A 280 27.16 9.28 -4.16
CA PRO A 280 28.09 8.32 -3.57
C PRO A 280 27.37 7.37 -2.59
N GLY A 281 27.83 6.12 -2.52
CA GLY A 281 27.38 5.17 -1.48
C GLY A 281 25.96 4.61 -1.62
N VAL A 282 25.24 4.92 -2.71
CA VAL A 282 23.85 4.47 -2.94
C VAL A 282 23.71 3.35 -3.98
N ASP A 283 24.76 2.54 -4.18
CA ASP A 283 24.72 1.42 -5.13
C ASP A 283 23.59 0.43 -4.85
N SER A 284 23.38 0.06 -3.58
CA SER A 284 22.29 -0.84 -3.19
C SER A 284 20.92 -0.26 -3.54
N LEU A 285 20.71 1.04 -3.30
CA LEU A 285 19.48 1.77 -3.66
C LEU A 285 19.25 1.82 -5.18
N ARG A 286 20.28 2.15 -5.96
CA ARG A 286 20.19 2.18 -7.43
C ARG A 286 19.80 0.82 -7.99
N GLN A 287 20.46 -0.23 -7.53
CA GLN A 287 20.16 -1.59 -7.99
C GLN A 287 18.78 -2.06 -7.52
N LYS A 288 18.34 -1.67 -6.32
CA LYS A 288 16.98 -1.94 -5.82
C LYS A 288 15.92 -1.24 -6.67
N ALA A 289 16.09 0.04 -6.97
CA ALA A 289 15.21 0.81 -7.85
C ALA A 289 15.15 0.21 -9.26
N ARG A 290 16.31 -0.17 -9.82
CA ARG A 290 16.40 -0.87 -11.11
C ARG A 290 15.62 -2.19 -11.09
N GLY A 291 15.83 -2.99 -10.06
CA GLY A 291 15.15 -4.27 -9.87
C GLY A 291 13.63 -4.10 -9.79
N SER A 292 13.15 -3.17 -8.97
CA SER A 292 11.73 -2.87 -8.83
C SER A 292 11.12 -2.42 -10.17
N PHE A 293 11.76 -1.47 -10.85
CA PHE A 293 11.32 -1.01 -12.17
C PHE A 293 11.23 -2.17 -13.18
N LEU A 294 12.25 -3.04 -13.23
CA LEU A 294 12.25 -4.18 -14.14
C LEU A 294 11.19 -5.22 -13.82
N ILE A 295 10.83 -5.41 -12.55
CA ILE A 295 9.70 -6.26 -12.15
C ILE A 295 8.40 -5.68 -12.72
N ASP A 296 8.11 -4.42 -12.44
CA ASP A 296 6.86 -3.77 -12.86
C ASP A 296 6.76 -3.79 -14.39
N HIS A 297 7.84 -3.40 -15.07
CA HIS A 297 7.91 -3.39 -16.53
C HIS A 297 7.86 -4.81 -17.14
N ALA A 298 8.28 -5.85 -16.43
CA ALA A 298 8.07 -7.22 -16.87
C ALA A 298 6.58 -7.56 -16.88
N TRP A 299 5.87 -7.32 -15.77
CA TRP A 299 4.45 -7.62 -15.64
C TRP A 299 3.59 -6.82 -16.63
N GLU A 300 3.94 -5.55 -16.88
CA GLU A 300 3.32 -4.76 -17.95
C GLU A 300 3.45 -5.40 -19.34
N ALA A 301 4.65 -5.89 -19.69
CA ALA A 301 4.87 -6.55 -20.97
C ALA A 301 4.13 -7.89 -21.10
N ARG A 302 4.02 -8.64 -20.01
CA ARG A 302 3.24 -9.88 -19.97
C ARG A 302 1.73 -9.61 -20.14
N GLY A 303 1.26 -8.49 -19.60
CA GLY A 303 -0.14 -8.14 -19.52
C GLY A 303 -0.91 -8.96 -18.50
N ASN A 304 -2.23 -8.76 -18.50
CA ASN A 304 -3.15 -9.32 -17.51
C ASN A 304 -3.78 -10.65 -17.94
N ASP A 305 -3.44 -11.12 -19.14
CA ASP A 305 -3.99 -12.36 -19.68
C ASP A 305 -3.47 -13.59 -18.91
N PHE A 306 -4.30 -14.63 -18.89
CA PHE A 306 -3.86 -15.93 -18.37
C PHE A 306 -2.72 -16.48 -19.21
N ALA A 307 -1.84 -17.27 -18.59
CA ALA A 307 -0.63 -17.78 -19.23
C ALA A 307 -0.85 -18.36 -20.65
N PRO A 308 -1.90 -19.16 -20.94
CA PRO A 308 -2.13 -19.71 -22.29
C PRO A 308 -2.48 -18.66 -23.36
N MET A 309 -2.87 -17.45 -22.96
CA MET A 309 -3.32 -16.36 -23.83
C MET A 309 -2.25 -15.29 -24.05
N VAL A 310 -1.16 -15.34 -23.29
CA VAL A 310 -0.01 -14.43 -23.44
C VAL A 310 0.84 -14.88 -24.63
N SER A 311 1.19 -13.96 -25.52
CA SER A 311 2.04 -14.28 -26.68
C SER A 311 3.44 -14.74 -26.29
N GLU A 312 4.07 -15.56 -27.13
CA GLU A 312 5.46 -16.01 -26.92
C GLU A 312 6.44 -14.83 -26.76
N GLU A 313 6.24 -13.77 -27.54
CA GLU A 313 7.07 -12.57 -27.49
C GLU A 313 6.90 -11.80 -26.18
N ALA A 314 5.66 -11.62 -25.70
CA ALA A 314 5.38 -11.02 -24.41
C ALA A 314 6.01 -11.84 -23.26
N PHE A 315 5.96 -13.17 -23.34
CA PHE A 315 6.66 -14.03 -22.40
C PHE A 315 8.17 -13.90 -22.45
N ARG A 316 8.77 -13.83 -23.65
CA ARG A 316 10.21 -13.65 -23.82
C ARG A 316 10.67 -12.36 -23.13
N VAL A 317 9.99 -11.25 -23.40
CA VAL A 317 10.29 -9.94 -22.79
C VAL A 317 10.08 -9.97 -21.27
N PHE A 318 9.01 -10.61 -20.79
CA PHE A 318 8.75 -10.82 -19.37
C PHE A 318 9.91 -11.53 -18.66
N HIS A 319 10.36 -12.67 -19.20
CA HIS A 319 11.45 -13.43 -18.60
C HIS A 319 12.79 -12.67 -18.67
N GLU A 320 13.09 -12.03 -19.80
CA GLU A 320 14.33 -11.23 -19.95
C GLU A 320 14.40 -10.09 -18.93
N ARG A 321 13.30 -9.37 -18.72
CA ARG A 321 13.22 -8.29 -17.74
C ARG A 321 13.35 -8.81 -16.32
N LEU A 322 12.67 -9.90 -15.96
CA LEU A 322 12.82 -10.50 -14.63
C LEU A 322 14.23 -11.06 -14.38
N GLN A 323 14.93 -11.57 -15.41
CA GLN A 323 16.31 -12.03 -15.23
C GLN A 323 17.25 -10.85 -14.96
N GLN A 324 17.01 -9.70 -15.61
CA GLN A 324 17.72 -8.47 -15.29
C GLN A 324 17.36 -7.96 -13.88
N ALA A 325 16.10 -8.08 -13.47
CA ALA A 325 15.66 -7.73 -12.12
C ALA A 325 16.34 -8.61 -11.06
N ARG A 326 16.45 -9.92 -11.32
CA ARG A 326 17.20 -10.88 -10.51
C ARG A 326 18.62 -10.40 -10.27
N THR A 327 19.36 -10.16 -11.35
CA THR A 327 20.75 -9.69 -11.28
C THR A 327 20.88 -8.37 -10.51
N ALA A 328 19.99 -7.40 -10.77
CA ALA A 328 20.02 -6.13 -10.06
C ALA A 328 19.77 -6.29 -8.55
N LEU A 329 18.74 -7.03 -8.17
CA LEU A 329 18.40 -7.22 -6.75
C LEU A 329 19.40 -8.11 -6.02
N GLU A 330 20.02 -9.08 -6.69
CA GLU A 330 21.16 -9.83 -6.13
C GLU A 330 22.35 -8.90 -5.86
N ALA A 331 22.70 -8.00 -6.80
CA ALA A 331 23.72 -6.98 -6.58
C ALA A 331 23.34 -5.99 -5.47
N SER A 332 22.06 -5.63 -5.35
CA SER A 332 21.56 -4.80 -4.26
C SER A 332 21.74 -5.48 -2.90
N TRP A 333 21.41 -6.77 -2.81
CA TRP A 333 21.55 -7.58 -1.60
C TRP A 333 23.02 -7.77 -1.22
N GLU A 334 23.91 -7.99 -2.19
CA GLU A 334 25.36 -8.09 -1.95
C GLU A 334 25.95 -6.79 -1.40
N ALA A 335 25.49 -5.64 -1.91
CA ALA A 335 25.92 -4.32 -1.45
C ALA A 335 25.35 -3.96 -0.06
N SER A 336 24.17 -4.46 0.29
CA SER A 336 23.51 -4.19 1.57
C SER A 336 22.77 -5.42 2.10
N PRO A 337 23.49 -6.42 2.65
CA PRO A 337 22.85 -7.60 3.26
C PRO A 337 21.96 -7.18 4.42
N GLY A 338 20.73 -7.69 4.48
CA GLY A 338 19.75 -7.28 5.47
C GLY A 338 18.79 -6.18 5.01
N ASP A 339 18.81 -5.78 3.73
CA ASP A 339 17.75 -4.95 3.15
C ASP A 339 16.49 -5.81 2.90
N SER A 340 15.53 -5.70 3.82
CA SER A 340 14.29 -6.48 3.77
C SER A 340 13.46 -6.22 2.51
N VAL A 341 13.51 -5.01 1.95
CA VAL A 341 12.78 -4.64 0.72
C VAL A 341 13.40 -5.32 -0.49
N THR A 342 14.73 -5.43 -0.56
CA THR A 342 15.40 -6.18 -1.64
C THR A 342 15.00 -7.65 -1.62
N ALA A 343 15.02 -8.29 -0.44
CA ALA A 343 14.61 -9.69 -0.30
C ALA A 343 13.12 -9.89 -0.63
N GLN A 344 12.25 -8.97 -0.18
CA GLN A 344 10.83 -8.95 -0.51
C GLN A 344 10.60 -8.87 -2.03
N LYS A 345 11.23 -7.91 -2.73
CA LYS A 345 11.10 -7.78 -4.20
C LYS A 345 11.58 -9.03 -4.94
N MET A 346 12.52 -9.78 -4.37
CA MET A 346 12.96 -11.05 -4.94
C MET A 346 11.89 -12.13 -4.94
N LEU A 347 10.92 -12.10 -4.02
CA LEU A 347 9.76 -12.99 -4.07
C LEU A 347 8.93 -12.78 -5.34
N SER A 348 8.80 -11.54 -5.84
CA SER A 348 8.12 -11.26 -7.11
C SER A 348 8.89 -11.79 -8.32
N VAL A 349 10.22 -11.76 -8.27
CA VAL A 349 11.07 -12.36 -9.30
C VAL A 349 10.93 -13.88 -9.29
N GLU A 350 10.98 -14.52 -8.10
CA GLU A 350 10.82 -15.98 -8.00
C GLU A 350 9.39 -16.44 -8.33
N LEU A 351 8.37 -15.59 -8.13
CA LEU A 351 7.01 -15.87 -8.62
C LEU A 351 6.95 -15.96 -10.15
N GLY A 352 7.66 -15.08 -10.86
CA GLY A 352 7.62 -15.03 -12.32
C GLY A 352 8.63 -15.95 -13.01
N LEU A 353 9.82 -16.13 -12.43
CA LEU A 353 10.93 -16.90 -13.01
C LEU A 353 11.21 -18.21 -12.31
N GLY A 354 10.75 -18.41 -11.08
CA GLY A 354 11.30 -19.46 -10.22
C GLY A 354 11.02 -20.88 -10.70
N GLU A 355 10.20 -21.09 -11.73
CA GLU A 355 9.81 -22.42 -12.23
C GLU A 355 9.26 -23.36 -11.12
N GLY A 356 8.86 -22.80 -9.97
CA GLY A 356 8.44 -23.55 -8.78
C GLY A 356 9.58 -23.95 -7.83
N ASP A 357 10.75 -23.34 -7.93
CA ASP A 357 11.90 -23.52 -7.04
C ASP A 357 11.58 -23.06 -5.61
N ARG A 358 11.24 -24.06 -4.78
CA ARG A 358 10.90 -23.88 -3.37
C ARG A 358 12.08 -23.43 -2.54
N GLU A 359 13.30 -23.88 -2.86
CA GLU A 359 14.48 -23.53 -2.08
C GLU A 359 14.79 -22.04 -2.23
N ARG A 360 14.70 -21.51 -3.46
CA ARG A 360 14.94 -20.08 -3.69
C ARG A 360 13.87 -19.18 -3.09
N VAL A 361 12.58 -19.49 -3.26
CA VAL A 361 11.53 -18.66 -2.62
C VAL A 361 11.65 -18.71 -1.09
N THR A 362 11.94 -19.89 -0.51
CA THR A 362 12.18 -20.03 0.95
C THR A 362 13.38 -19.21 1.40
N LEU A 363 14.49 -19.23 0.64
CA LEU A 363 15.68 -18.45 0.95
C LEU A 363 15.37 -16.95 1.04
N TRP A 364 14.69 -16.39 0.03
CA TRP A 364 14.39 -14.97 -0.01
C TRP A 364 13.32 -14.55 0.98
N PHE A 365 12.32 -15.41 1.23
CA PHE A 365 11.35 -15.19 2.28
C PHE A 365 12.01 -15.13 3.65
N ARG A 366 12.86 -16.12 3.98
CA ARG A 366 13.61 -16.15 5.24
C ARG A 366 14.48 -14.90 5.40
N ARG A 367 15.22 -14.51 4.36
CA ARG A 367 16.03 -13.27 4.36
C ARG A 367 15.21 -12.02 4.64
N ALA A 368 14.01 -11.93 4.06
CA ALA A 368 13.12 -10.79 4.28
C ALA A 368 12.63 -10.73 5.74
N MET A 369 12.22 -11.87 6.31
CA MET A 369 11.72 -11.95 7.69
C MET A 369 12.83 -11.86 8.75
N GLU A 370 14.04 -12.35 8.48
CA GLU A 370 15.21 -12.19 9.37
C GLU A 370 15.71 -10.74 9.40
N ALA A 371 15.61 -10.03 8.27
CA ALA A 371 15.95 -8.62 8.17
C ALA A 371 14.89 -7.71 8.84
N ASP A 372 13.62 -8.07 8.68
CA ASP A 372 12.48 -7.34 9.19
C ASP A 372 11.36 -8.33 9.61
N PRO A 373 11.28 -8.67 10.91
CA PRO A 373 10.25 -9.57 11.42
C PRO A 373 8.81 -9.07 11.20
N ASP A 374 8.62 -7.78 10.90
CA ASP A 374 7.32 -7.15 10.65
C ASP A 374 6.97 -7.08 9.15
N ASN A 375 7.73 -7.77 8.29
CA ASN A 375 7.58 -7.67 6.84
C ASN A 375 6.33 -8.37 6.31
N TYR A 376 5.19 -7.69 6.46
CA TYR A 376 3.89 -8.08 5.93
C TYR A 376 3.95 -8.35 4.42
N ASP A 377 4.63 -7.50 3.66
CA ASP A 377 4.70 -7.62 2.20
C ASP A 377 5.44 -8.89 1.76
N ALA A 378 6.45 -9.34 2.51
CA ALA A 378 7.10 -10.62 2.26
C ALA A 378 6.15 -11.80 2.53
N CYS A 379 5.36 -11.72 3.60
CA CYS A 379 4.31 -12.71 3.88
C CYS A 379 3.26 -12.75 2.76
N ILE A 380 2.84 -11.60 2.25
CA ILE A 380 1.94 -11.52 1.09
C ILE A 380 2.58 -12.06 -0.18
N GLY A 381 3.87 -11.78 -0.40
CA GLY A 381 4.63 -12.33 -1.52
C GLY A 381 4.64 -13.86 -1.52
N LEU A 382 4.93 -14.47 -0.36
CA LEU A 382 4.89 -15.91 -0.21
C LEU A 382 3.47 -16.48 -0.29
N LEU A 383 2.47 -15.82 0.31
CA LEU A 383 1.06 -16.20 0.18
C LEU A 383 0.65 -16.26 -1.30
N THR A 384 1.07 -15.27 -2.09
CA THR A 384 0.81 -15.20 -3.54
C THR A 384 1.47 -16.37 -4.27
N TRP A 385 2.73 -16.69 -3.93
CA TRP A 385 3.44 -17.83 -4.51
C TRP A 385 2.73 -19.17 -4.23
N LEU A 386 2.14 -19.29 -3.04
CA LEU A 386 1.36 -20.44 -2.59
C LEU A 386 -0.06 -20.50 -3.15
N GLU A 387 -0.53 -19.49 -3.89
CA GLU A 387 -1.87 -19.53 -4.48
C GLU A 387 -2.02 -20.69 -5.49
N PRO A 388 -3.23 -21.29 -5.63
CA PRO A 388 -3.47 -22.42 -6.54
C PRO A 388 -3.09 -22.18 -8.00
N LYS A 389 -3.24 -20.93 -8.48
CA LYS A 389 -2.91 -20.54 -9.86
C LYS A 389 -1.39 -20.50 -10.13
N TRP A 390 -0.60 -20.43 -9.08
CA TRP A 390 0.86 -20.43 -9.11
C TRP A 390 1.39 -21.81 -8.68
N TYR A 391 2.22 -21.87 -7.65
CA TYR A 391 3.03 -23.04 -7.30
C TYR A 391 2.52 -23.81 -6.07
N GLY A 392 1.50 -23.29 -5.39
CA GLY A 392 0.90 -23.92 -4.23
C GLY A 392 -0.53 -24.44 -4.46
N SER A 393 -1.27 -24.50 -3.37
CA SER A 393 -2.63 -25.04 -3.23
C SER A 393 -3.38 -24.29 -2.13
N ALA A 394 -4.72 -24.41 -2.10
CA ALA A 394 -5.53 -23.77 -1.07
C ALA A 394 -5.14 -24.24 0.35
N GLU A 395 -4.74 -25.51 0.50
CA GLU A 395 -4.28 -26.08 1.76
C GLU A 395 -2.95 -25.47 2.23
N GLU A 396 -1.95 -25.37 1.35
CA GLU A 396 -0.66 -24.76 1.70
C GLU A 396 -0.79 -23.28 2.01
N MET A 397 -1.58 -22.55 1.20
CA MET A 397 -1.85 -21.14 1.41
C MET A 397 -2.51 -20.89 2.76
N MET A 398 -3.52 -21.69 3.13
CA MET A 398 -4.20 -21.60 4.43
C MET A 398 -3.31 -22.04 5.60
N THR A 399 -2.45 -23.04 5.39
CA THR A 399 -1.49 -23.49 6.41
C THR A 399 -0.48 -22.39 6.73
N PHE A 400 0.11 -21.77 5.72
CA PHE A 400 1.01 -20.64 5.89
C PHE A 400 0.31 -19.45 6.54
N ALA A 401 -0.90 -19.11 6.10
CA ALA A 401 -1.67 -18.02 6.66
C ALA A 401 -2.00 -18.21 8.16
N ARG A 402 -2.30 -19.45 8.59
CA ARG A 402 -2.44 -19.79 10.01
C ARG A 402 -1.14 -19.70 10.79
N ALA A 403 0.00 -20.04 10.16
CA ALA A 403 1.31 -19.80 10.77
C ALA A 403 1.56 -18.30 10.99
N CYS A 404 1.18 -17.43 10.04
CA CYS A 404 1.23 -15.97 10.23
C CYS A 404 0.36 -15.51 11.39
N ARG A 405 -0.87 -16.03 11.51
CA ARG A 405 -1.76 -15.76 12.66
C ARG A 405 -1.14 -16.20 13.98
N ALA A 406 -0.48 -17.36 14.02
CA ALA A 406 0.14 -17.91 15.22
C ALA A 406 1.38 -17.14 15.71
N THR A 407 1.90 -16.19 14.93
CA THR A 407 2.99 -15.31 15.38
C THR A 407 2.54 -14.29 16.43
N ASP A 408 1.24 -13.99 16.52
CA ASP A 408 0.69 -12.87 17.31
C ASP A 408 1.36 -11.50 17.06
N ASN A 409 2.06 -11.36 15.92
CA ASN A 409 2.74 -10.12 15.56
C ASN A 409 1.75 -9.13 14.91
N TRP A 410 0.92 -8.54 15.75
CA TRP A 410 -0.08 -7.54 15.36
C TRP A 410 0.54 -6.22 14.89
N GLU A 411 1.71 -5.85 15.43
CA GLU A 411 2.47 -4.66 15.02
C GLU A 411 2.87 -4.76 13.55
N GLY A 412 3.43 -5.91 13.14
CA GLY A 412 3.75 -6.22 11.74
C GLY A 412 2.54 -6.60 10.89
N ARG A 413 1.32 -6.63 11.44
CA ARG A 413 0.07 -6.99 10.72
C ARG A 413 0.04 -8.44 10.20
N LEU A 414 0.97 -9.29 10.63
CA LEU A 414 1.12 -10.68 10.14
C LEU A 414 -0.16 -11.51 10.29
N PRO A 415 -0.92 -11.41 11.40
CA PRO A 415 -2.22 -12.07 11.50
C PRO A 415 -3.24 -11.74 10.40
N LEU A 416 -3.17 -10.56 9.77
CA LEU A 416 -4.07 -10.19 8.67
C LEU A 416 -3.87 -11.04 7.42
N VAL A 417 -2.73 -11.74 7.28
CA VAL A 417 -2.47 -12.67 6.17
C VAL A 417 -3.52 -13.80 6.13
N LEU A 418 -4.11 -14.16 7.27
CA LEU A 418 -5.20 -15.14 7.32
C LEU A 418 -6.52 -14.58 6.75
N ALA A 419 -6.88 -13.34 7.06
CA ALA A 419 -8.04 -12.70 6.44
C ALA A 419 -7.83 -12.52 4.93
N GLU A 420 -6.63 -12.11 4.51
CA GLU A 420 -6.23 -12.02 3.11
C GLU A 420 -6.37 -13.38 2.39
N ALA A 421 -5.96 -14.47 3.04
CA ALA A 421 -6.05 -15.80 2.46
C ALA A 421 -7.52 -16.21 2.19
N HIS A 422 -8.44 -15.91 3.11
CA HIS A 422 -9.86 -16.14 2.91
C HIS A 422 -10.43 -15.32 1.74
N LEU A 423 -10.10 -14.02 1.67
CA LEU A 423 -10.55 -13.13 0.60
C LEU A 423 -10.07 -13.61 -0.78
N ARG A 424 -8.80 -14.02 -0.90
CA ARG A 424 -8.25 -14.57 -2.14
C ARG A 424 -8.88 -15.91 -2.53
N LEU A 425 -9.07 -16.83 -1.59
CA LEU A 425 -9.72 -18.11 -1.87
C LEU A 425 -11.17 -17.94 -2.30
N MET A 426 -11.88 -16.97 -1.74
CA MET A 426 -13.24 -16.60 -2.16
C MET A 426 -13.28 -16.19 -3.64
N CYS A 427 -12.26 -15.49 -4.15
CA CYS A 427 -12.18 -15.09 -5.56
C CYS A 427 -12.06 -16.27 -6.55
N TYR A 428 -11.77 -17.49 -6.09
CA TYR A 428 -11.78 -18.70 -6.92
C TYR A 428 -13.15 -19.38 -7.02
N LEU A 429 -14.14 -18.90 -6.27
CA LEU A 429 -15.46 -19.49 -6.15
C LEU A 429 -16.50 -18.65 -6.92
N ASP A 430 -17.52 -19.31 -7.47
CA ASP A 430 -18.73 -18.63 -7.94
C ASP A 430 -19.55 -18.07 -6.75
N SER A 431 -20.48 -17.16 -7.01
CA SER A 431 -21.24 -16.46 -5.95
C SER A 431 -21.97 -17.40 -4.98
N PHE A 432 -22.45 -18.55 -5.45
CA PHE A 432 -23.10 -19.53 -4.59
C PHE A 432 -22.09 -20.19 -3.65
N ASN A 433 -20.96 -20.64 -4.18
CA ASN A 433 -19.88 -21.26 -3.42
C ASN A 433 -19.15 -20.27 -2.49
N GLN A 434 -19.06 -18.99 -2.87
CA GLN A 434 -18.58 -17.93 -1.98
C GLN A 434 -19.46 -17.83 -0.73
N SER A 435 -20.79 -17.80 -0.92
CA SER A 435 -21.75 -17.75 0.19
C SER A 435 -21.63 -18.98 1.10
N LEU A 436 -21.50 -20.18 0.54
CA LEU A 436 -21.28 -21.40 1.33
C LEU A 436 -19.95 -21.41 2.08
N TYR A 437 -18.88 -20.86 1.47
CA TYR A 437 -17.57 -20.77 2.09
C TYR A 437 -17.59 -19.85 3.32
N LEU A 438 -18.19 -18.66 3.18
CA LEU A 438 -18.31 -17.67 4.25
C LEU A 438 -19.32 -18.07 5.35
N GLN A 439 -20.19 -19.05 5.10
CA GLN A 439 -21.07 -19.62 6.12
C GLN A 439 -20.39 -20.67 7.01
N LYS A 440 -19.17 -21.10 6.68
CA LYS A 440 -18.43 -22.05 7.52
C LYS A 440 -18.11 -21.40 8.86
N PRO A 441 -18.44 -22.05 10.00
CA PRO A 441 -18.18 -21.49 11.32
C PRO A 441 -16.71 -21.10 11.53
N GLU A 442 -15.78 -21.91 11.02
CA GLU A 442 -14.34 -21.64 11.16
C GLU A 442 -13.92 -20.38 10.39
N VAL A 443 -14.50 -20.13 9.22
CA VAL A 443 -14.18 -18.93 8.40
C VAL A 443 -14.75 -17.66 9.05
N GLN A 444 -15.97 -17.73 9.57
CA GLN A 444 -16.57 -16.59 10.28
C GLN A 444 -15.80 -16.27 11.56
N GLN A 445 -15.37 -17.30 12.28
CA GLN A 445 -14.54 -17.15 13.46
C GLN A 445 -13.20 -16.51 13.12
N ASP A 446 -12.46 -17.06 12.14
CA ASP A 446 -11.16 -16.52 11.71
C ASP A 446 -11.28 -15.04 11.33
N LEU A 447 -12.22 -14.68 10.43
CA LEU A 447 -12.41 -13.29 9.99
C LEU A 447 -12.84 -12.35 11.12
N GLY A 448 -13.77 -12.78 11.97
CA GLY A 448 -14.27 -11.98 13.09
C GLY A 448 -13.19 -11.69 14.13
N GLU A 449 -12.45 -12.72 14.57
CA GLU A 449 -11.37 -12.58 15.56
C GLU A 449 -10.21 -11.73 15.01
N ILE A 450 -9.78 -11.96 13.77
CA ILE A 450 -8.66 -11.21 13.18
C ILE A 450 -8.98 -9.71 13.08
N TYR A 451 -10.14 -9.36 12.51
CA TYR A 451 -10.47 -7.95 12.33
C TYR A 451 -10.78 -7.24 13.64
N SER A 452 -11.46 -7.90 14.59
CA SER A 452 -11.72 -7.31 15.90
C SER A 452 -10.40 -7.04 16.65
N GLU A 453 -9.53 -8.03 16.77
CA GLU A 453 -8.27 -7.90 17.51
C GLU A 453 -7.32 -6.87 16.86
N TYR A 454 -7.25 -6.84 15.53
CA TYR A 454 -6.43 -5.86 14.82
C TYR A 454 -6.97 -4.44 14.96
N LEU A 455 -8.28 -4.23 14.75
CA LEU A 455 -8.90 -2.90 14.79
C LEU A 455 -9.05 -2.33 16.21
N GLU A 456 -8.90 -3.14 17.24
CA GLU A 456 -8.71 -2.67 18.62
C GLU A 456 -7.35 -1.98 18.80
N ARG A 457 -6.30 -2.47 18.12
CA ARG A 457 -4.93 -1.93 18.19
C ARG A 457 -4.69 -0.82 17.17
N GLN A 458 -5.32 -0.94 16.00
CA GLN A 458 -5.18 -0.02 14.87
C GLN A 458 -6.57 0.50 14.44
N PRO A 459 -7.22 1.33 15.27
CA PRO A 459 -8.58 1.79 15.02
C PRO A 459 -8.72 2.63 13.73
N ASP A 460 -7.64 3.27 13.27
CA ASP A 460 -7.70 4.18 12.13
C ASP A 460 -7.40 3.51 10.78
N ASP A 461 -7.18 2.18 10.75
CA ASP A 461 -6.95 1.46 9.49
C ASP A 461 -8.27 1.30 8.70
N VAL A 462 -8.56 2.29 7.86
CA VAL A 462 -9.76 2.37 7.03
C VAL A 462 -9.87 1.21 6.02
N VAL A 463 -8.75 0.64 5.57
CA VAL A 463 -8.74 -0.48 4.62
C VAL A 463 -9.14 -1.77 5.34
N ALA A 464 -8.52 -2.05 6.49
CA ALA A 464 -8.89 -3.20 7.31
C ALA A 464 -10.35 -3.09 7.78
N ARG A 465 -10.78 -1.89 8.19
CA ARG A 465 -12.17 -1.63 8.60
C ARG A 465 -13.17 -1.80 7.46
N THR A 466 -12.82 -1.38 6.23
CA THR A 466 -13.66 -1.63 5.06
C THR A 466 -13.77 -3.12 4.74
N ASN A 467 -12.66 -3.87 4.76
CA ASN A 467 -12.71 -5.31 4.55
C ASN A 467 -13.49 -6.02 5.66
N ALA A 468 -13.39 -5.58 6.93
CA ALA A 468 -14.21 -6.08 8.04
C ALA A 468 -15.71 -5.83 7.82
N ALA A 469 -16.09 -4.61 7.43
CA ALA A 469 -17.48 -4.27 7.11
C ALA A 469 -18.02 -5.16 5.97
N MET A 470 -17.27 -5.28 4.88
CA MET A 470 -17.67 -6.06 3.70
C MET A 470 -17.77 -7.55 4.02
N THR A 471 -16.81 -8.12 4.74
CA THR A 471 -16.86 -9.53 5.14
C THR A 471 -17.99 -9.82 6.12
N ALA A 472 -18.28 -8.91 7.06
CA ALA A 472 -19.44 -9.02 7.95
C ALA A 472 -20.76 -9.01 7.16
N VAL A 473 -20.92 -8.12 6.15
CA VAL A 473 -22.09 -8.13 5.25
C VAL A 473 -22.23 -9.47 4.52
N MET A 474 -21.14 -10.00 3.97
CA MET A 474 -21.17 -11.27 3.25
C MET A 474 -21.44 -12.47 4.17
N CYS A 475 -21.06 -12.39 5.46
CA CYS A 475 -21.38 -13.38 6.48
C CYS A 475 -22.80 -13.23 7.06
N GLY A 476 -23.57 -12.20 6.65
CA GLY A 476 -24.90 -11.90 7.18
C GLY A 476 -24.89 -11.26 8.58
N GLN A 477 -23.74 -10.77 9.04
CA GLN A 477 -23.53 -10.14 10.34
C GLN A 477 -23.81 -8.63 10.25
N PHE A 478 -25.06 -8.26 9.92
CA PHE A 478 -25.43 -6.87 9.60
C PHE A 478 -25.23 -5.87 10.74
N VAL A 479 -25.39 -6.30 12.01
CA VAL A 479 -25.13 -5.43 13.18
C VAL A 479 -23.65 -5.07 13.28
N ALA A 480 -22.76 -6.07 13.21
CA ALA A 480 -21.31 -5.84 13.21
C ALA A 480 -20.87 -5.00 12.01
N ALA A 481 -21.44 -5.26 10.82
CA ALA A 481 -21.18 -4.45 9.63
C ALA A 481 -21.57 -2.98 9.83
N ALA A 482 -22.70 -2.70 10.48
CA ALA A 482 -23.15 -1.33 10.76
C ALA A 482 -22.15 -0.59 11.66
N GLU A 483 -21.65 -1.23 12.72
CA GLU A 483 -20.63 -0.62 13.59
C GLU A 483 -19.36 -0.23 12.83
N HIS A 484 -18.91 -1.07 11.90
CA HIS A 484 -17.76 -0.74 11.04
C HIS A 484 -18.07 0.42 10.10
N PHE A 485 -19.24 0.43 9.44
CA PHE A 485 -19.65 1.50 8.54
C PHE A 485 -19.86 2.85 9.24
N ASP A 486 -20.39 2.85 10.46
CA ASP A 486 -20.58 4.06 11.25
C ASP A 486 -19.25 4.66 11.67
N ARG A 487 -18.28 3.82 12.06
CA ARG A 487 -16.90 4.28 12.35
C ARG A 487 -16.15 4.76 11.11
N LEU A 488 -16.42 4.18 9.93
CA LEU A 488 -15.85 4.68 8.67
C LEU A 488 -16.43 6.05 8.29
N GLY A 489 -17.71 6.29 8.58
CA GLY A 489 -18.36 7.56 8.28
C GLY A 489 -18.23 7.92 6.78
N PRO A 490 -17.66 9.09 6.42
CA PRO A 490 -17.42 9.47 5.03
C PRO A 490 -16.17 8.82 4.42
N ASN A 491 -15.26 8.24 5.22
CA ASN A 491 -13.94 7.74 4.81
C ASN A 491 -14.01 6.34 4.16
N LEU A 492 -15.01 6.09 3.32
CA LEU A 492 -15.16 4.82 2.61
C LEU A 492 -14.11 4.73 1.50
N VAL A 493 -13.43 3.59 1.42
CA VAL A 493 -12.37 3.36 0.43
C VAL A 493 -12.65 2.12 -0.39
N ALA A 494 -12.21 2.10 -1.65
CA ALA A 494 -12.10 0.86 -2.39
C ALA A 494 -10.95 0.01 -1.80
N THR A 495 -11.07 -1.31 -1.93
CA THR A 495 -10.01 -2.26 -1.54
C THR A 495 -9.65 -3.15 -2.73
N PRO A 496 -8.58 -3.96 -2.63
CA PRO A 496 -8.27 -4.96 -3.66
C PRO A 496 -9.36 -6.02 -3.85
N TYR A 497 -10.48 -6.00 -3.12
CA TYR A 497 -11.57 -6.97 -3.30
C TYR A 497 -12.91 -6.30 -3.56
N PHE A 498 -13.06 -5.04 -3.16
CA PHE A 498 -14.32 -4.32 -3.17
C PHE A 498 -14.15 -2.96 -3.83
N THR A 499 -14.93 -2.69 -4.87
CA THR A 499 -14.99 -1.36 -5.49
C THR A 499 -15.70 -0.37 -4.55
N ILE A 500 -15.46 0.92 -4.72
CA ILE A 500 -16.15 1.94 -3.92
C ILE A 500 -17.68 1.84 -4.05
N ASP A 501 -18.18 1.54 -5.25
CA ASP A 501 -19.62 1.33 -5.49
C ASP A 501 -20.16 0.15 -4.67
N SER A 502 -19.44 -0.98 -4.65
CA SER A 502 -19.86 -2.15 -3.87
C SER A 502 -19.87 -1.87 -2.36
N VAL A 503 -18.96 -1.03 -1.87
CA VAL A 503 -18.89 -0.62 -0.47
C VAL A 503 -20.07 0.30 -0.12
N LEU A 504 -20.41 1.24 -1.01
CA LEU A 504 -21.56 2.12 -0.85
C LEU A 504 -22.88 1.34 -0.86
N GLU A 505 -23.05 0.42 -1.80
CA GLU A 505 -24.21 -0.46 -1.88
C GLU A 505 -24.36 -1.33 -0.64
N ALA A 506 -23.25 -1.90 -0.14
CA ALA A 506 -23.25 -2.71 1.07
C ALA A 506 -23.68 -1.90 2.30
N ARG A 507 -23.24 -0.65 2.43
CA ARG A 507 -23.64 0.24 3.52
C ARG A 507 -25.15 0.54 3.50
N GLU A 508 -25.70 0.85 2.33
CA GLU A 508 -27.14 1.09 2.19
C GLU A 508 -27.96 -0.18 2.44
N LYS A 509 -27.46 -1.34 2.01
CA LYS A 509 -28.08 -2.65 2.31
C LYS A 509 -28.13 -2.91 3.81
N VAL A 510 -27.06 -2.64 4.55
CA VAL A 510 -27.03 -2.79 6.02
C VAL A 510 -28.08 -1.90 6.68
N ARG A 511 -28.17 -0.63 6.29
CA ARG A 511 -29.17 0.32 6.81
C ARG A 511 -30.59 -0.15 6.56
N ALA A 512 -30.89 -0.57 5.33
CA ALA A 512 -32.21 -1.08 4.98
C ALA A 512 -32.57 -2.35 5.76
N HIS A 513 -31.59 -3.24 5.98
CA HIS A 513 -31.81 -4.47 6.74
C HIS A 513 -32.13 -4.18 8.21
N LEU A 514 -31.36 -3.31 8.86
CA LEU A 514 -31.60 -2.96 10.27
C LEU A 514 -32.92 -2.21 10.46
N ALA A 515 -33.28 -1.29 9.56
CA ALA A 515 -34.57 -0.61 9.60
C ALA A 515 -35.76 -1.58 9.47
N LEU A 516 -35.63 -2.65 8.69
CA LEU A 516 -36.64 -3.70 8.59
C LEU A 516 -36.80 -4.44 9.94
N PHE A 517 -35.70 -4.79 10.60
CA PHE A 517 -35.73 -5.45 11.90
C PHE A 517 -36.38 -4.59 12.98
N GLU A 518 -36.02 -3.31 13.07
CA GLU A 518 -36.66 -2.35 13.99
C GLU A 518 -38.17 -2.26 13.75
N SER A 519 -38.61 -2.22 12.49
CA SER A 519 -40.04 -2.16 12.15
C SER A 519 -40.83 -3.43 12.51
N LEU A 520 -40.16 -4.58 12.62
CA LEU A 520 -40.77 -5.86 13.02
C LEU A 520 -40.85 -6.02 14.54
N GLU A 521 -39.96 -5.38 15.29
CA GLU A 521 -40.02 -5.35 16.77
C GLU A 521 -41.12 -4.41 17.29
N ASP A 522 -41.49 -3.39 16.51
CA ASP A 522 -42.56 -2.43 16.83
C ASP A 522 -43.99 -2.90 16.46
N GLU A 523 -44.16 -4.08 15.84
CA GLU A 523 -45.51 -4.63 15.62
C GLU A 523 -46.07 -5.25 16.93
N PRO A 524 -47.22 -4.77 17.44
CA PRO A 524 -47.85 -5.36 18.62
C PRO A 524 -48.25 -6.82 18.33
N ALA A 525 -47.93 -7.71 19.27
CA ALA A 525 -48.25 -9.13 19.15
C ALA A 525 -49.74 -9.33 18.79
N PRO A 526 -50.07 -10.20 17.81
CA PRO A 526 -51.45 -10.41 17.39
C PRO A 526 -52.27 -10.95 18.57
N GLU A 527 -53.39 -10.25 18.85
CA GLU A 527 -54.34 -10.53 19.95
C GLU A 527 -54.97 -11.93 19.91
#